data_AF-A0A139XC57-F1
#
_entry.id   AF-A0A139XC57-F1
#
_cell.length_a   1.000
_cell.length_b   1.000
_cell.length_c   1.000
_cell.angle_alpha   90.00
_cell.angle_beta   90.00
_cell.angle_gamma   90.00
#
_symmetry.space_group_name_H-M   'P 1'
#
loop_
_entity.id
_entity.type
_entity.pdbx_description
1 polymer ?
#
loop_
_entity_poly.entity_id
_entity_poly.type
_entity_poly.pdbx_seq_one_letter_code
_entity_poly.pdbx_strand_id
1 'polypeptide(L)'
;MTSMPIDNDDPSGQEGALDQQAPTQNQHSIPTFSNWLEVISFLLRSKHGLLLTGLLIIVVGTVMSLTLYFMRPEQIEVTTKAGTFTLKRGNKQDAIILLSPVGGDENTPWVSTGIQVKSKDKVKITASGRVHTSLNKLIEAVQTDAPNSGWVGPIGSMRQHERPKDRSKDKLLSDKNDAYYGYGMLLAAVRDSKNGQVKPEDIVPVKDGHNFEVKTDGELVLTVNDIWLSPESQDTYAPPLKSGIGVDDENFRYYLEKAQNQAILNGEDSNSWSEKKRLEKVKEQYTRRLKNWSKISRNKNWNAWYEDNIGAFTVSVTVSK
;
A
#
# COMPACT_ATOMS: atom_id res chain seq x y z
N MET A 1 -4.05 14.35 -31.25
CA MET A 1 -5.13 14.43 -32.23
C MET A 1 -4.64 13.74 -33.49
N THR A 2 -5.01 12.48 -33.65
CA THR A 2 -4.70 11.66 -34.83
C THR A 2 -5.83 10.65 -34.93
N SER A 3 -6.71 10.89 -35.89
CA SER A 3 -7.92 10.12 -36.19
C SER A 3 -7.56 8.84 -36.93
N MET A 4 -8.06 7.69 -36.46
CA MET A 4 -8.03 6.43 -37.21
C MET A 4 -9.34 6.27 -38.01
N PRO A 5 -9.29 5.74 -39.24
CA PRO A 5 -10.48 5.48 -40.04
C PRO A 5 -11.11 4.12 -39.69
N ILE A 6 -12.42 4.05 -39.90
CA ILE A 6 -13.27 2.87 -39.79
C ILE A 6 -13.29 2.21 -41.17
N ASP A 7 -12.76 1.01 -41.30
CA ASP A 7 -12.89 0.19 -42.50
C ASP A 7 -14.21 -0.60 -42.42
N ASN A 8 -15.14 -0.21 -43.29
CA ASN A 8 -16.31 -0.98 -43.69
C ASN A 8 -15.91 -1.77 -44.93
N ASP A 9 -15.74 -3.09 -44.81
CA ASP A 9 -15.65 -3.98 -45.96
C ASP A 9 -16.80 -4.99 -45.92
N ASP A 10 -17.72 -4.76 -46.85
CA ASP A 10 -18.76 -5.66 -47.31
C ASP A 10 -18.35 -6.12 -48.73
N PRO A 11 -18.30 -7.42 -49.02
CA PRO A 11 -18.41 -7.86 -50.40
C PRO A 11 -19.64 -8.76 -50.58
N SER A 12 -20.56 -8.16 -51.33
CA SER A 12 -21.48 -8.76 -52.28
C SER A 12 -21.07 -10.12 -52.87
N GLY A 13 -22.06 -11.01 -52.94
CA GLY A 13 -22.37 -11.72 -54.18
C GLY A 13 -22.21 -13.24 -54.17
N GLN A 14 -23.34 -13.96 -54.16
CA GLN A 14 -23.65 -14.97 -55.18
C GLN A 14 -25.11 -15.44 -55.05
N GLU A 15 -25.91 -15.07 -56.05
CA GLU A 15 -27.24 -15.62 -56.30
C GLU A 15 -27.10 -17.08 -56.76
N GLY A 16 -27.55 -18.02 -55.93
CA GLY A 16 -27.75 -19.41 -56.28
C GLY A 16 -29.23 -19.74 -56.19
N ALA A 17 -29.90 -19.82 -57.34
CA ALA A 17 -31.23 -20.39 -57.45
C ALA A 17 -31.17 -21.88 -57.05
N LEU A 18 -31.83 -22.25 -55.95
CA LEU A 18 -32.02 -23.63 -55.53
C LEU A 18 -33.50 -23.86 -55.23
N ASP A 19 -34.03 -24.88 -55.90
CA ASP A 19 -35.42 -25.34 -55.86
C ASP A 19 -35.99 -25.42 -54.44
N GLN A 20 -37.10 -24.71 -54.24
CA GLN A 20 -37.99 -24.91 -53.09
C GLN A 20 -38.77 -26.21 -53.27
N GLN A 21 -38.24 -27.32 -52.75
CA GLN A 21 -39.07 -28.42 -52.30
C GLN A 21 -39.53 -28.12 -50.86
N ALA A 22 -40.84 -27.96 -50.70
CA ALA A 22 -41.47 -27.74 -49.41
C ALA A 22 -41.12 -28.90 -48.45
N PRO A 23 -40.53 -28.62 -47.27
CA PRO A 23 -40.41 -29.64 -46.24
C PRO A 23 -41.83 -29.98 -45.78
N THR A 24 -42.19 -31.25 -45.94
CA THR A 24 -43.33 -31.85 -45.24
C THR A 24 -43.20 -31.53 -43.76
N GLN A 25 -44.00 -30.57 -43.29
CA GLN A 25 -44.15 -30.29 -41.87
C GLN A 25 -44.74 -31.54 -41.20
N ASN A 26 -43.85 -32.40 -40.69
CA ASN A 26 -44.21 -33.24 -39.55
C ASN A 26 -44.47 -32.28 -38.39
N GLN A 27 -45.72 -31.81 -38.29
CA GLN A 27 -46.26 -31.11 -37.13
C GLN A 27 -46.27 -32.12 -35.97
N HIS A 28 -45.11 -32.32 -35.35
CA HIS A 28 -45.07 -32.77 -33.99
C HIS A 28 -45.66 -31.65 -33.15
N SER A 29 -46.97 -31.74 -32.92
CA SER A 29 -47.72 -30.87 -32.04
C SER A 29 -46.98 -30.80 -30.71
N ILE A 30 -46.44 -29.62 -30.41
CA ILE A 30 -45.88 -29.32 -29.10
C ILE A 30 -47.03 -29.55 -28.10
N PRO A 31 -46.87 -30.43 -27.10
CA PRO A 31 -47.95 -30.72 -26.17
C PRO A 31 -48.39 -29.42 -25.49
N THR A 32 -49.67 -29.11 -25.64
CA THR A 32 -50.31 -27.98 -24.97
C THR A 32 -50.30 -28.19 -23.46
N PHE A 33 -50.32 -27.10 -22.69
CA PHE A 33 -50.27 -27.10 -21.22
C PHE A 33 -51.35 -28.01 -20.57
N SER A 34 -52.47 -28.24 -21.27
CA SER A 34 -53.54 -29.17 -20.88
C SER A 34 -53.08 -30.62 -20.77
N ASN A 35 -52.22 -31.07 -21.68
CA ASN A 35 -51.76 -32.47 -21.74
C ASN A 35 -50.82 -32.81 -20.56
N TRP A 36 -50.13 -31.80 -20.03
CA TRP A 36 -49.27 -31.96 -18.86
C TRP A 36 -50.07 -32.20 -17.58
N LEU A 37 -51.21 -31.53 -17.41
CA LEU A 37 -52.07 -31.73 -16.24
C LEU A 37 -52.67 -33.14 -16.22
N GLU A 38 -53.05 -33.68 -17.38
CA GLU A 38 -53.54 -35.06 -17.47
C GLU A 38 -52.46 -36.08 -17.12
N VAL A 39 -51.24 -35.92 -17.66
CA VAL A 39 -50.09 -36.79 -17.32
C VAL A 39 -49.75 -36.72 -15.84
N ILE A 40 -49.76 -35.52 -15.23
CA ILE A 40 -49.53 -35.33 -13.80
C ILE A 40 -50.63 -36.01 -12.99
N SER A 41 -51.90 -35.87 -13.39
CA SER A 41 -53.04 -36.50 -12.71
C SER A 41 -53.00 -38.04 -12.79
N PHE A 42 -52.54 -38.59 -13.91
CA PHE A 42 -52.36 -40.03 -14.11
C PHE A 42 -51.22 -40.57 -13.25
N LEU A 43 -50.09 -39.87 -13.19
CA LEU A 43 -48.98 -40.21 -12.31
C LEU A 43 -49.40 -40.15 -10.82
N LEU A 44 -50.17 -39.16 -10.41
CA LEU A 44 -50.65 -39.05 -9.02
C LEU A 44 -51.60 -40.17 -8.58
N ARG A 45 -52.30 -40.84 -9.52
CA ARG A 45 -53.22 -41.94 -9.20
C ARG A 45 -52.54 -43.30 -9.04
N SER A 46 -51.31 -43.46 -9.55
CA SER A 46 -50.55 -44.71 -9.47
C SER A 46 -49.72 -44.77 -8.18
N LYS A 47 -49.71 -45.92 -7.49
CA LYS A 47 -48.79 -46.14 -6.34
C LYS A 47 -47.33 -45.93 -6.73
N HIS A 48 -46.96 -46.26 -7.97
CA HIS A 48 -45.62 -46.01 -8.51
C HIS A 48 -45.39 -44.55 -8.88
N GLY A 49 -46.43 -43.85 -9.31
CA GLY A 49 -46.31 -42.43 -9.61
C GLY A 49 -46.16 -41.57 -8.35
N LEU A 50 -46.73 -41.96 -7.22
CA LEU A 50 -46.42 -41.36 -5.90
C LEU A 50 -44.94 -41.51 -5.53
N LEU A 51 -44.36 -42.70 -5.72
CA LEU A 51 -42.92 -42.93 -5.50
C LEU A 51 -42.04 -42.11 -6.45
N LEU A 52 -42.38 -42.08 -7.74
CA LEU A 52 -41.67 -41.27 -8.76
C LEU A 52 -41.75 -39.77 -8.45
N THR A 53 -42.91 -39.28 -8.00
CA THR A 53 -43.10 -37.88 -7.63
C THR A 53 -42.27 -37.55 -6.39
N GLY A 54 -42.24 -38.45 -5.39
CA GLY A 54 -41.37 -38.31 -4.21
C GLY A 54 -39.88 -38.27 -4.57
N LEU A 55 -39.43 -39.16 -5.45
CA LEU A 55 -38.05 -39.17 -5.95
C LEU A 55 -37.71 -37.87 -6.70
N LEU A 56 -38.61 -37.41 -7.56
CA LEU A 56 -38.42 -36.15 -8.31
C LEU A 56 -38.29 -34.96 -7.37
N ILE A 57 -39.14 -34.87 -6.34
CA ILE A 57 -39.05 -33.82 -5.31
C ILE A 57 -37.70 -33.86 -4.60
N ILE A 58 -37.20 -35.04 -4.25
CA ILE A 58 -35.88 -35.19 -3.61
C ILE A 58 -34.79 -34.71 -4.56
N VAL A 59 -34.79 -35.14 -5.83
CA VAL A 59 -33.78 -34.76 -6.83
C VAL A 59 -33.79 -33.26 -7.08
N VAL A 60 -34.97 -32.66 -7.32
CA VAL A 60 -35.12 -31.22 -7.50
C VAL A 60 -34.66 -30.47 -6.25
N GLY A 61 -35.06 -30.94 -5.06
CA GLY A 61 -34.60 -30.39 -3.79
C GLY A 61 -33.09 -30.46 -3.61
N THR A 62 -32.43 -31.56 -4.03
CA THR A 62 -30.97 -31.70 -3.93
C THR A 62 -30.25 -30.79 -4.92
N VAL A 63 -30.70 -30.74 -6.17
CA VAL A 63 -30.11 -29.86 -7.20
C VAL A 63 -30.27 -28.40 -6.79
N MET A 64 -31.46 -28.01 -6.30
CA MET A 64 -31.71 -26.64 -5.84
C MET A 64 -30.87 -26.30 -4.60
N SER A 65 -30.72 -27.23 -3.65
CA SER A 65 -29.83 -27.07 -2.49
C SER A 65 -28.36 -26.94 -2.89
N LEU A 66 -27.86 -27.76 -3.82
CA LEU A 66 -26.52 -27.62 -4.38
C LEU A 66 -26.35 -26.28 -5.08
N THR A 67 -27.31 -25.89 -5.92
CA THR A 67 -27.27 -24.63 -6.66
C THR A 67 -27.21 -23.44 -5.68
N LEU A 68 -28.04 -23.44 -4.64
CA LEU A 68 -28.01 -22.44 -3.57
C LEU A 68 -26.70 -22.47 -2.78
N TYR A 69 -26.09 -23.63 -2.56
CA TYR A 69 -24.79 -23.76 -1.92
C TYR A 69 -23.66 -23.13 -2.76
N PHE A 70 -23.64 -23.40 -4.07
CA PHE A 70 -22.66 -22.83 -5.01
C PHE A 70 -22.92 -21.37 -5.38
N MET A 71 -24.17 -20.91 -5.31
CA MET A 71 -24.56 -19.52 -5.55
C MET A 71 -24.42 -18.62 -4.32
N ARG A 72 -23.98 -19.13 -3.16
CA ARG A 72 -23.71 -18.26 -2.01
C ARG A 72 -22.65 -17.24 -2.44
N PRO A 73 -23.00 -15.94 -2.55
CA PRO A 73 -22.03 -14.94 -2.92
C PRO A 73 -20.91 -15.00 -1.89
N GLU A 74 -19.65 -15.08 -2.36
CA GLU A 74 -18.52 -14.93 -1.47
C GLU A 74 -18.68 -13.60 -0.74
N GLN A 75 -18.82 -13.66 0.58
CA GLN A 75 -18.94 -12.45 1.38
C GLN A 75 -17.63 -11.69 1.29
N ILE A 76 -17.67 -10.54 0.62
CA ILE A 76 -16.58 -9.57 0.62
C ILE A 76 -16.79 -8.70 1.85
N GLU A 77 -16.02 -8.96 2.89
CA GLU A 77 -15.95 -8.06 4.04
C GLU A 77 -15.05 -6.88 3.68
N VAL A 78 -15.57 -5.66 3.76
CA VAL A 78 -14.82 -4.41 3.61
C VAL A 78 -14.66 -3.79 4.98
N THR A 79 -13.44 -3.81 5.51
CA THR A 79 -13.12 -3.16 6.77
C THR A 79 -12.27 -1.92 6.51
N THR A 80 -12.69 -0.78 7.06
CA THR A 80 -11.94 0.49 7.00
C THR A 80 -11.31 0.79 8.35
N LYS A 81 -9.99 0.73 8.45
CA LYS A 81 -9.24 1.19 9.63
C LYS A 81 -8.04 2.02 9.19
N ALA A 82 -7.92 3.24 9.70
CA ALA A 82 -6.76 4.11 9.48
C ALA A 82 -6.32 4.25 8.00
N GLY A 83 -7.28 4.40 7.08
CA GLY A 83 -7.00 4.53 5.63
C GLY A 83 -6.80 3.21 4.89
N THR A 84 -6.68 2.08 5.58
CA THR A 84 -6.64 0.75 4.99
C THR A 84 -8.04 0.24 4.67
N PHE A 85 -8.25 -0.20 3.43
CA PHE A 85 -9.36 -1.06 3.05
C PHE A 85 -8.84 -2.50 3.07
N THR A 86 -9.62 -3.44 3.58
CA THR A 86 -9.28 -4.87 3.49
C THR A 86 -10.44 -5.58 2.79
N LEU A 87 -10.13 -6.35 1.75
CA LEU A 87 -11.11 -7.10 0.95
C LEU A 87 -10.85 -8.60 1.12
N LYS A 88 -11.54 -9.27 2.06
CA LYS A 88 -11.33 -10.70 2.32
C LYS A 88 -12.18 -11.57 1.39
N ARG A 89 -11.60 -12.61 0.78
CA ARG A 89 -12.28 -13.56 -0.11
C ARG A 89 -12.15 -15.02 0.35
N GLY A 90 -13.18 -15.54 1.03
CA GLY A 90 -13.24 -16.95 1.43
C GLY A 90 -12.15 -17.36 2.43
N ASN A 91 -11.50 -18.51 2.20
CA ASN A 91 -10.42 -19.05 3.04
C ASN A 91 -9.03 -18.53 2.68
N LYS A 92 -8.88 -17.84 1.54
CA LYS A 92 -7.66 -17.12 1.20
C LYS A 92 -7.76 -15.71 1.78
N GLN A 93 -6.80 -15.34 2.62
CA GLN A 93 -6.66 -13.94 3.01
C GLN A 93 -5.91 -13.24 1.87
N ASP A 94 -6.66 -12.92 0.83
CA ASP A 94 -6.28 -11.86 -0.09
C ASP A 94 -6.78 -10.55 0.52
N ALA A 95 -5.99 -9.48 0.43
CA ALA A 95 -6.34 -8.17 0.95
C ALA A 95 -5.73 -7.08 0.09
N ILE A 96 -6.53 -6.10 -0.34
CA ILE A 96 -6.07 -4.92 -1.08
C ILE A 96 -6.10 -3.71 -0.16
N ILE A 97 -4.94 -3.21 0.22
CA ILE A 97 -4.72 -2.13 1.18
C ILE A 97 -4.35 -0.86 0.43
N LEU A 98 -5.01 0.25 0.74
CA LEU A 98 -4.54 1.58 0.36
C LEU A 98 -3.68 2.12 1.50
N LEU A 99 -2.37 2.18 1.31
CA LEU A 99 -1.43 2.60 2.35
C LEU A 99 -1.12 4.08 2.21
N SER A 100 -1.50 4.87 3.22
CA SER A 100 -1.03 6.25 3.38
C SER A 100 0.43 6.24 3.86
N PRO A 101 1.31 7.07 3.29
CA PRO A 101 2.73 7.08 3.64
C PRO A 101 3.03 7.84 4.95
N VAL A 102 2.02 8.42 5.59
CA VAL A 102 2.13 9.10 6.89
C VAL A 102 2.28 8.10 8.06
N GLY A 103 2.04 6.80 7.82
CA GLY A 103 2.29 5.74 8.80
C GLY A 103 1.28 5.71 9.96
N GLY A 104 1.32 4.62 10.74
CA GLY A 104 0.31 4.16 11.70
C GLY A 104 -0.42 5.20 12.57
N ASP A 105 -0.01 5.32 13.84
CA ASP A 105 -0.55 6.28 14.82
C ASP A 105 0.59 7.14 15.39
N GLU A 106 0.28 8.08 16.27
CA GLU A 106 1.28 8.97 16.89
C GLU A 106 2.44 8.21 17.54
N ASN A 107 2.23 6.96 17.97
CA ASN A 107 3.22 6.16 18.68
C ASN A 107 3.89 5.10 17.80
N THR A 108 3.43 4.91 16.57
CA THR A 108 3.99 3.89 15.69
C THR A 108 3.93 4.22 14.20
N PRO A 109 5.03 4.04 13.46
CA PRO A 109 5.04 4.20 12.00
C PRO A 109 4.31 3.06 11.28
N TRP A 110 3.99 1.98 12.00
CA TRP A 110 3.46 0.75 11.45
C TRP A 110 1.94 0.79 11.29
N VAL A 111 1.47 0.70 10.05
CA VAL A 111 0.05 0.61 9.72
C VAL A 111 -0.42 -0.84 9.88
N SER A 112 -1.48 -0.99 10.68
CA SER A 112 -2.20 -2.26 10.86
C SER A 112 -2.87 -2.69 9.56
N THR A 113 -2.66 -3.94 9.16
CA THR A 113 -3.38 -4.55 8.01
C THR A 113 -4.61 -5.34 8.45
N GLY A 114 -4.70 -5.69 9.75
CA GLY A 114 -5.69 -6.61 10.29
C GLY A 114 -5.46 -8.08 9.94
N ILE A 115 -4.43 -8.40 9.15
CA ILE A 115 -4.12 -9.75 8.69
C ILE A 115 -3.32 -10.47 9.77
N GLN A 116 -3.89 -11.53 10.34
CA GLN A 116 -3.24 -12.37 11.34
C GLN A 116 -2.48 -13.50 10.63
N VAL A 117 -1.21 -13.65 10.97
CA VAL A 117 -0.29 -14.64 10.40
C VAL A 117 0.31 -15.51 11.50
N LYS A 118 0.66 -16.75 11.14
CA LYS A 118 1.34 -17.70 12.00
C LYS A 118 2.77 -17.93 11.54
N SER A 119 3.61 -18.34 12.46
CA SER A 119 4.95 -18.83 12.17
C SER A 119 4.89 -19.91 11.08
N LYS A 120 5.78 -19.78 10.09
CA LYS A 120 5.88 -20.57 8.85
C LYS A 120 4.87 -20.26 7.76
N ASP A 121 3.88 -19.39 7.99
CA ASP A 121 3.04 -18.91 6.89
C ASP A 121 3.92 -18.20 5.86
N LYS A 122 3.61 -18.41 4.58
CA LYS A 122 4.24 -17.71 3.46
C LYS A 122 3.37 -16.54 3.04
N VAL A 123 3.93 -15.35 3.09
CA VAL A 123 3.26 -14.10 2.73
C VAL A 123 3.83 -13.60 1.41
N LYS A 124 2.95 -13.38 0.44
CA LYS A 124 3.26 -12.71 -0.82
C LYS A 124 2.69 -11.30 -0.78
N ILE A 125 3.52 -10.31 -1.08
CA ILE A 125 3.09 -8.91 -1.17
C ILE A 125 3.42 -8.40 -2.57
N THR A 126 2.42 -7.76 -3.17
CA THR A 126 2.57 -7.00 -4.43
C THR A 126 2.10 -5.58 -4.16
N ALA A 127 2.79 -4.59 -4.72
CA ALA A 127 2.46 -3.20 -4.46
C ALA A 127 2.63 -2.38 -5.73
N SER A 128 1.79 -1.35 -5.87
CA SER A 128 1.86 -0.37 -6.95
C SER A 128 1.52 1.01 -6.41
N GLY A 129 1.75 2.06 -7.21
CA GLY A 129 1.55 3.45 -6.80
C GLY A 129 2.86 4.17 -6.51
N ARG A 130 2.76 5.40 -6.02
CA ARG A 130 3.91 6.26 -5.74
C ARG A 130 3.63 7.14 -4.52
N VAL A 131 4.69 7.41 -3.77
CA VAL A 131 4.68 8.32 -2.62
C VAL A 131 5.76 9.37 -2.81
N HIS A 132 5.52 10.56 -2.28
CA HIS A 132 6.49 11.64 -2.22
C HIS A 132 6.91 11.79 -0.77
N THR A 133 8.21 11.63 -0.49
CA THR A 133 8.77 11.50 0.88
C THR A 133 9.19 12.85 1.50
N SER A 134 8.60 13.96 1.02
CA SER A 134 9.09 15.32 1.31
C SER A 134 8.14 16.38 0.75
N LEU A 135 7.04 16.65 1.44
CA LEU A 135 5.99 17.57 1.01
C LEU A 135 6.53 18.99 0.83
N ASN A 136 7.48 19.41 1.66
CA ASN A 136 8.16 20.70 1.51
C ASN A 136 8.89 20.82 0.17
N LYS A 137 9.60 19.78 -0.28
CA LYS A 137 10.25 19.78 -1.61
C LYS A 137 9.24 19.80 -2.74
N LEU A 138 8.10 19.14 -2.57
CA LEU A 138 7.01 19.22 -3.54
C LEU A 138 6.48 20.66 -3.66
N ILE A 139 6.24 21.34 -2.54
CA ILE A 139 5.81 22.75 -2.51
C ILE A 139 6.87 23.65 -3.17
N GLU A 140 8.15 23.47 -2.83
CA GLU A 140 9.26 24.22 -3.42
C GLU A 140 9.37 23.98 -4.94
N ALA A 141 9.20 22.74 -5.40
CA ALA A 141 9.23 22.40 -6.82
C ALA A 141 8.10 23.10 -7.59
N VAL A 142 6.88 23.11 -7.02
CA VAL A 142 5.74 23.84 -7.60
C VAL A 142 6.00 25.35 -7.67
N GLN A 143 6.68 25.92 -6.68
CA GLN A 143 7.02 27.35 -6.67
C GLN A 143 8.13 27.73 -7.65
N THR A 144 9.02 26.80 -7.98
CA THR A 144 10.23 27.05 -8.77
C THR A 144 10.16 26.49 -10.19
N ASP A 145 9.04 25.89 -10.59
CA ASP A 145 8.82 25.21 -11.87
C ASP A 145 9.91 24.16 -12.18
N ALA A 146 10.44 23.52 -11.14
CA ALA A 146 11.49 22.52 -11.24
C ALA A 146 10.89 21.10 -11.40
N PRO A 147 11.51 20.20 -12.18
CA PRO A 147 11.00 18.85 -12.37
C PRO A 147 10.95 18.07 -11.05
N ASN A 148 9.84 17.36 -10.88
CA ASN A 148 9.37 16.75 -9.64
C ASN A 148 10.24 15.56 -9.20
N SER A 149 11.42 15.82 -8.62
CA SER A 149 12.29 14.79 -8.07
C SER A 149 11.85 14.43 -6.64
N GLY A 150 11.11 13.34 -6.47
CA GLY A 150 10.69 12.91 -5.13
C GLY A 150 9.66 11.79 -5.08
N TRP A 151 8.91 11.58 -6.16
CA TRP A 151 7.98 10.46 -6.26
C TRP A 151 8.72 9.13 -6.42
N VAL A 152 8.57 8.25 -5.45
CA VAL A 152 9.17 6.91 -5.45
C VAL A 152 8.09 5.83 -5.45
N GLY A 153 8.37 4.72 -6.14
CA GLY A 153 7.51 3.53 -6.11
C GLY A 153 7.75 2.68 -4.86
N PRO A 154 7.12 1.50 -4.76
CA PRO A 154 7.24 0.61 -3.60
C PRO A 154 8.68 0.13 -3.32
N ILE A 155 9.53 0.09 -4.35
CA ILE A 155 10.95 -0.27 -4.23
C ILE A 155 11.78 0.90 -3.63
N GLY A 156 11.17 2.08 -3.47
CA GLY A 156 11.83 3.28 -2.97
C GLY A 156 12.84 3.88 -3.95
N SER A 157 13.56 4.90 -3.49
CA SER A 157 14.70 5.46 -4.20
C SER A 157 15.98 4.75 -3.78
N MET A 158 16.60 4.05 -4.73
CA MET A 158 17.98 3.56 -4.58
C MET A 158 18.98 4.68 -4.88
N ARG A 159 18.82 5.89 -4.32
CA ARG A 159 19.88 6.91 -4.39
C ARG A 159 21.11 6.37 -3.66
N GLN A 160 21.94 5.71 -4.44
CA GLN A 160 23.21 5.13 -4.07
C GLN A 160 24.11 6.23 -3.50
N HIS A 161 24.58 6.00 -2.28
CA HIS A 161 25.90 6.42 -1.82
C HIS A 161 26.27 7.88 -1.56
N GLU A 162 25.39 8.86 -1.71
CA GLU A 162 25.68 10.23 -1.22
C GLU A 162 24.90 10.58 0.05
N ARG A 163 24.86 9.66 1.03
CA ARG A 163 24.49 10.08 2.38
C ARG A 163 25.71 10.75 3.02
N PRO A 164 25.62 12.02 3.45
CA PRO A 164 26.61 12.54 4.38
C PRO A 164 26.64 11.60 5.60
N LYS A 165 27.83 11.16 6.01
CA LYS A 165 28.07 10.23 7.14
C LYS A 165 27.40 10.64 8.47
N ASP A 166 26.96 11.89 8.53
CA ASP A 166 26.38 12.62 9.65
C ASP A 166 24.86 12.40 9.85
N ARG A 167 24.15 11.69 8.95
CA ARG A 167 22.76 11.27 9.21
C ARG A 167 22.63 9.95 10.00
N SER A 168 23.72 9.46 10.59
CA SER A 168 23.75 8.25 11.43
C SER A 168 22.88 8.32 12.70
N LYS A 169 22.32 9.48 13.02
CA LYS A 169 21.35 9.68 14.11
C LYS A 169 19.89 9.65 13.66
N ASP A 170 19.63 9.83 12.36
CA ASP A 170 18.29 9.74 11.78
C ASP A 170 18.01 8.25 11.51
N LYS A 171 17.69 7.49 12.57
CA LYS A 171 17.41 6.06 12.44
C LYS A 171 16.20 5.86 11.52
N LEU A 172 16.46 5.40 10.31
CA LEU A 172 15.42 4.78 9.49
C LEU A 172 14.84 3.60 10.27
N LEU A 173 13.59 3.26 9.98
CA LEU A 173 12.87 2.17 10.65
C LEU A 173 13.59 0.82 10.54
N SER A 174 14.43 0.65 9.53
CA SER A 174 15.38 -0.44 9.39
C SER A 174 16.79 0.12 9.30
N ASP A 175 17.52 0.11 10.43
CA ASP A 175 18.94 0.48 10.51
C ASP A 175 19.86 -0.73 10.29
N LYS A 176 19.33 -1.83 9.71
CA LYS A 176 20.21 -2.88 9.20
C LYS A 176 21.09 -2.23 8.15
N ASN A 177 22.40 -2.27 8.38
CA ASN A 177 23.50 -1.84 7.50
C ASN A 177 23.46 -2.39 6.05
N ASP A 178 22.40 -3.09 5.67
CA ASP A 178 22.15 -3.51 4.31
C ASP A 178 21.83 -2.27 3.48
N ALA A 179 22.71 -1.96 2.54
CA ALA A 179 22.59 -0.93 1.51
C ALA A 179 21.32 -1.03 0.62
N TYR A 180 20.37 -1.89 0.98
CA TYR A 180 19.17 -2.23 0.24
C TYR A 180 17.91 -1.47 0.68
N TYR A 181 17.88 -0.80 1.83
CA TYR A 181 16.69 -0.06 2.29
C TYR A 181 16.71 1.39 1.79
N GLY A 182 16.08 1.61 0.62
CA GLY A 182 15.91 2.93 0.03
C GLY A 182 14.86 3.79 0.74
N TYR A 183 14.96 5.12 0.60
CA TYR A 183 13.93 6.04 1.08
C TYR A 183 12.61 5.84 0.32
N GLY A 184 11.50 5.92 1.04
CA GLY A 184 10.14 5.69 0.55
C GLY A 184 9.86 4.26 0.07
N MET A 185 10.72 3.31 0.42
CA MET A 185 10.49 1.88 0.15
C MET A 185 9.35 1.36 1.04
N LEU A 186 8.48 0.52 0.48
CA LEU A 186 7.48 -0.20 1.27
C LEU A 186 8.16 -1.30 2.09
N LEU A 187 7.92 -1.31 3.39
CA LEU A 187 8.39 -2.34 4.32
C LEU A 187 7.21 -3.13 4.87
N ALA A 188 7.45 -4.40 5.13
CA ALA A 188 6.54 -5.28 5.84
C ALA A 188 7.22 -5.86 7.07
N ALA A 189 6.46 -6.10 8.12
CA ALA A 189 6.92 -6.80 9.30
C ALA A 189 5.75 -7.51 9.98
N VAL A 190 6.04 -8.35 10.97
CA VAL A 190 5.03 -8.95 11.83
C VAL A 190 5.15 -8.36 13.22
N ARG A 191 4.04 -7.78 13.71
CA ARG A 191 3.89 -7.31 15.08
C ARG A 191 3.51 -8.50 15.95
N ASP A 192 4.41 -8.90 16.84
CA ASP A 192 4.28 -10.11 17.66
C ASP A 192 3.05 -9.98 18.59
N SER A 193 2.19 -11.00 18.55
CA SER A 193 0.94 -11.04 19.33
C SER A 193 1.14 -10.99 20.85
N LYS A 194 2.32 -11.39 21.36
CA LYS A 194 2.59 -11.48 22.79
C LYS A 194 3.03 -10.15 23.40
N ASN A 195 3.84 -9.39 22.68
CA ASN A 195 4.45 -8.15 23.18
C ASN A 195 4.03 -6.89 22.40
N GLY A 196 3.29 -7.04 21.30
CA GLY A 196 2.82 -5.93 20.47
C GLY A 196 3.93 -5.19 19.72
N GLN A 197 5.15 -5.73 19.66
CA GLN A 197 6.31 -5.06 19.07
C GLN A 197 6.71 -5.68 17.73
N VAL A 198 7.26 -4.84 16.86
CA VAL A 198 7.95 -5.27 15.64
C VAL A 198 9.43 -5.38 15.95
N LYS A 199 10.01 -6.55 15.69
CA LYS A 199 11.46 -6.76 15.88
C LYS A 199 12.22 -6.31 14.63
N PRO A 200 13.37 -5.62 14.77
CA PRO A 200 14.16 -5.19 13.62
C PRO A 200 14.56 -6.32 12.67
N GLU A 201 14.76 -7.54 13.18
CA GLU A 201 15.11 -8.72 12.39
C GLU A 201 13.98 -9.29 11.53
N ASP A 202 12.73 -8.88 11.80
CA ASP A 202 11.51 -9.32 11.12
C ASP A 202 11.04 -8.32 10.06
N ILE A 203 11.73 -7.18 9.93
CA ILE A 203 11.47 -6.19 8.88
C ILE A 203 11.99 -6.73 7.54
N VAL A 204 11.11 -6.75 6.55
CA VAL A 204 11.37 -7.23 5.19
C VAL A 204 11.01 -6.13 4.19
N PRO A 205 11.91 -5.82 3.22
CA PRO A 205 11.58 -4.89 2.15
C PRO A 205 10.60 -5.53 1.17
N VAL A 206 9.52 -4.84 0.82
CA VAL A 206 8.55 -5.31 -0.17
C VAL A 206 9.10 -4.99 -1.56
N LYS A 207 9.71 -6.01 -2.18
CA LYS A 207 10.06 -5.99 -3.61
C LYS A 207 8.88 -6.52 -4.41
N ASP A 208 8.79 -6.14 -5.67
CA ASP A 208 7.70 -6.58 -6.55
C ASP A 208 7.61 -8.12 -6.59
N GLY A 209 6.45 -8.65 -6.19
CA GLY A 209 6.17 -10.08 -6.13
C GLY A 209 6.95 -10.89 -5.07
N HIS A 210 7.57 -10.23 -4.08
CA HIS A 210 8.40 -10.91 -3.08
C HIS A 210 7.57 -11.77 -2.12
N ASN A 211 8.04 -12.99 -1.89
CA ASN A 211 7.51 -13.91 -0.89
C ASN A 211 8.47 -13.93 0.31
N PHE A 212 7.93 -13.93 1.52
CA PHE A 212 8.72 -14.19 2.73
C PHE A 212 7.98 -15.15 3.66
N GLU A 213 8.75 -15.86 4.47
CA GLU A 213 8.22 -16.75 5.51
C GLU A 213 8.13 -15.99 6.84
N VAL A 214 6.99 -16.12 7.50
CA VAL A 214 6.71 -15.50 8.79
C VAL A 214 7.45 -16.26 9.89
N LYS A 215 8.20 -15.53 10.72
CA LYS A 215 8.99 -16.14 11.80
C LYS A 215 8.21 -16.30 13.10
N THR A 216 7.28 -15.38 13.37
CA THR A 216 6.56 -15.25 14.65
C THR A 216 5.06 -15.10 14.42
N ASP A 217 4.25 -15.57 15.37
CA ASP A 217 2.80 -15.40 15.33
C ASP A 217 2.42 -13.95 15.65
N GLY A 218 1.58 -13.34 14.82
CA GLY A 218 1.21 -11.95 15.02
C GLY A 218 0.40 -11.33 13.90
N GLU A 219 0.40 -10.00 13.86
CA GLU A 219 -0.27 -9.22 12.84
C GLU A 219 0.73 -8.73 11.79
N LEU A 220 0.41 -8.90 10.50
CA LEU A 220 1.16 -8.26 9.44
C LEU A 220 0.95 -6.74 9.51
N VAL A 221 2.05 -5.99 9.50
CA VAL A 221 2.02 -4.52 9.47
C VAL A 221 2.90 -4.00 8.33
N LEU A 222 2.53 -2.83 7.81
CA LEU A 222 3.21 -2.19 6.68
C LEU A 222 3.64 -0.78 7.07
N THR A 223 4.71 -0.29 6.45
CA THR A 223 5.12 1.11 6.58
C THR A 223 5.92 1.57 5.37
N VAL A 224 6.07 2.87 5.20
CA VAL A 224 6.95 3.47 4.21
C VAL A 224 8.27 3.83 4.90
N ASN A 225 9.38 3.37 4.34
CA ASN A 225 10.70 3.58 4.90
C ASN A 225 11.11 5.05 4.78
N ASP A 226 10.93 5.80 5.85
CA ASP A 226 11.33 7.19 5.94
C ASP A 226 11.88 7.50 7.33
N ILE A 227 12.31 8.75 7.52
CA ILE A 227 12.61 9.27 8.84
C ILE A 227 11.28 9.43 9.59
N TRP A 228 11.06 8.56 10.56
CA TRP A 228 9.94 8.70 11.49
C TRP A 228 10.45 9.33 12.78
N LEU A 229 9.79 10.41 13.20
CA LEU A 229 10.09 11.09 14.45
C LEU A 229 9.04 10.68 15.48
N SER A 230 9.46 9.90 16.48
CA SER A 230 8.61 9.61 17.63
C SER A 230 8.18 10.92 18.31
N PRO A 231 7.01 10.99 18.97
CA PRO A 231 6.56 12.19 19.68
C PRO A 231 7.61 12.73 20.65
N GLU A 232 8.29 11.83 21.38
CA GLU A 232 9.39 12.18 22.31
C GLU A 232 10.59 12.83 21.60
N SER A 233 10.83 12.46 20.33
CA SER A 233 11.89 13.03 19.51
C SER A 233 11.48 14.33 18.80
N GLN A 234 10.19 14.65 18.68
CA GLN A 234 9.74 15.88 17.99
C GLN A 234 10.32 17.14 18.64
N ASP A 235 10.40 17.16 19.98
CA ASP A 235 11.02 18.23 20.78
C ASP A 235 12.55 18.33 20.56
N THR A 236 13.20 17.24 20.15
CA THR A 236 14.64 17.22 19.84
C THR A 236 14.94 17.91 18.50
N TYR A 237 13.97 17.96 17.59
CA TYR A 237 14.11 18.63 16.28
C TYR A 237 13.68 20.09 16.29
N ALA A 238 12.85 20.50 17.26
CA ALA A 238 12.65 21.90 17.55
C ALA A 238 14.01 22.52 17.93
N PRO A 239 14.44 23.65 17.33
CA PRO A 239 15.65 24.32 17.77
C PRO A 239 15.49 24.61 19.27
N PRO A 240 16.44 24.23 20.13
CA PRO A 240 16.32 24.43 21.56
C PRO A 240 16.07 25.93 21.80
N LEU A 241 14.93 26.25 22.42
CA LEU A 241 14.54 27.62 22.74
C LEU A 241 15.40 28.24 23.86
N LYS A 242 16.44 27.54 24.34
CA LYS A 242 17.27 28.00 25.44
C LYS A 242 18.15 29.16 24.99
N SER A 243 18.04 30.26 25.72
CA SER A 243 18.84 31.46 25.60
C SER A 243 20.31 31.16 25.91
N GLY A 244 21.11 30.94 24.86
CA GLY A 244 22.56 30.82 24.94
C GLY A 244 23.08 29.45 24.52
N ILE A 245 23.74 29.40 23.36
CA ILE A 245 24.54 28.24 22.96
C ILE A 245 25.90 28.39 23.64
N GLY A 246 26.13 27.64 24.72
CA GLY A 246 27.46 27.46 25.29
C GLY A 246 28.32 26.58 24.38
N VAL A 247 29.64 26.76 24.40
CA VAL A 247 30.59 25.95 23.59
C VAL A 247 30.56 24.46 23.98
N ASP A 248 30.15 24.17 25.22
CA ASP A 248 30.02 22.80 25.76
C ASP A 248 28.63 22.18 25.56
N ASP A 249 27.72 22.88 24.88
CA ASP A 249 26.37 22.39 24.59
C ASP A 249 26.41 21.31 23.50
N GLU A 250 25.70 20.19 23.67
CA GLU A 250 25.56 19.16 22.63
C GLU A 250 25.01 19.74 21.32
N ASN A 251 24.17 20.78 21.42
CA ASN A 251 23.68 21.53 20.28
C ASN A 251 24.81 22.29 19.55
N PHE A 252 25.79 22.84 20.29
CA PHE A 252 26.93 23.51 19.68
C PHE A 252 27.72 22.55 18.80
N ARG A 253 27.99 21.33 19.28
CA ARG A 253 28.68 20.28 18.49
C ARG A 253 27.89 19.91 17.24
N TYR A 254 26.58 19.72 17.36
CA TYR A 254 25.71 19.43 16.21
C TYR A 254 25.74 20.55 15.15
N TYR A 255 25.56 21.81 15.56
CA TYR A 255 25.59 22.94 14.62
C TYR A 255 26.98 23.20 14.05
N LEU A 256 28.04 22.89 14.81
CA LEU A 256 29.42 23.02 14.35
C LEU A 256 29.71 22.00 13.25
N GLU A 257 29.31 20.75 13.46
CA GLU A 257 29.43 19.69 12.45
C GLU A 257 28.66 20.06 11.17
N LYS A 258 27.42 20.56 11.28
CA LYS A 258 26.67 21.05 10.10
C LYS A 258 27.38 22.19 9.38
N ALA A 259 27.93 23.14 10.12
CA ALA A 259 28.70 24.25 9.55
C ALA A 259 29.95 23.76 8.82
N GLN A 260 30.70 22.83 9.41
CA GLN A 260 31.90 22.24 8.82
C GLN A 260 31.57 21.44 7.56
N ASN A 261 30.49 20.63 7.58
CA ASN A 261 30.03 19.90 6.40
C ASN A 261 29.64 20.84 5.25
N GLN A 262 28.95 21.95 5.54
CA GLN A 262 28.62 22.94 4.52
C GLN A 262 29.86 23.66 3.97
N ALA A 263 30.86 23.92 4.81
CA ALA A 263 32.13 24.49 4.41
C ALA A 263 32.87 23.58 3.42
N ILE A 264 32.95 22.28 3.71
CA ILE A 264 33.55 21.28 2.82
C ILE A 264 32.86 21.27 1.45
N LEU A 265 31.53 21.30 1.41
CA LEU A 265 30.77 21.37 0.15
C LEU A 265 31.07 22.64 -0.65
N ASN A 266 31.40 23.74 0.03
CA ASN A 266 31.78 25.01 -0.59
C ASN A 266 33.29 25.07 -0.92
N GLY A 267 34.07 24.02 -0.66
CA GLY A 267 35.52 24.01 -0.86
C GLY A 267 36.32 24.77 0.20
N GLU A 268 35.72 25.09 1.35
CA GLU A 268 36.40 25.72 2.49
C GLU A 268 37.07 24.67 3.40
N ASP A 269 38.33 24.90 3.80
CA ASP A 269 38.99 24.08 4.83
C ASP A 269 38.49 24.47 6.22
N SER A 270 37.51 23.72 6.72
CA SER A 270 36.92 23.93 8.04
C SER A 270 37.86 23.61 9.22
N ASN A 271 38.95 22.86 8.99
CA ASN A 271 39.90 22.52 10.04
C ASN A 271 40.76 23.73 10.43
N SER A 272 41.02 24.62 9.47
CA SER A 272 41.74 25.89 9.65
C SER A 272 40.97 26.97 10.41
N TRP A 273 39.68 26.74 10.72
CA TRP A 273 38.84 27.76 11.34
C TRP A 273 39.27 28.04 12.78
N SER A 274 39.50 29.32 13.07
CA SER A 274 39.64 29.79 14.45
C SER A 274 38.37 29.53 15.25
N GLU A 275 38.50 29.43 16.58
CA GLU A 275 37.36 29.22 17.49
C GLU A 275 36.27 30.29 17.31
N LYS A 276 36.67 31.55 17.09
CA LYS A 276 35.74 32.64 16.79
C LYS A 276 34.94 32.39 15.50
N LYS A 277 35.61 31.96 14.42
CA LYS A 277 34.94 31.63 13.14
C LYS A 277 34.01 30.41 13.29
N ARG A 278 34.42 29.39 14.06
CA ARG A 278 33.58 28.23 14.39
C ARG A 278 32.30 28.67 15.12
N LEU A 279 32.43 29.49 16.17
CA LEU A 279 31.29 30.01 16.93
C LEU A 279 30.36 30.87 16.07
N GLU A 280 30.92 31.71 15.20
CA GLU A 280 30.14 32.53 14.26
C GLU A 280 29.34 31.66 13.29
N LYS A 281 29.96 30.63 12.69
CA LYS A 281 29.28 29.71 11.78
C LYS A 281 28.21 28.87 12.47
N VAL A 282 28.44 28.44 13.72
CA VAL A 282 27.42 27.79 14.56
C VAL A 282 26.23 28.71 14.80
N LYS A 283 26.48 29.97 15.18
CA LYS A 283 25.41 30.96 15.38
C LYS A 283 24.65 31.23 14.08
N GLU A 284 25.31 31.29 12.95
CA GLU A 284 24.69 31.46 11.63
C GLU A 284 23.73 30.30 11.33
N GLN A 285 24.18 29.05 11.48
CA GLN A 285 23.35 27.85 11.27
C GLN A 285 22.16 27.81 12.24
N TYR A 286 22.39 28.10 13.51
CA TYR A 286 21.33 28.15 14.52
C TYR A 286 20.29 29.24 14.21
N THR A 287 20.74 30.45 13.85
CA THR A 287 19.85 31.56 13.49
C THR A 287 19.04 31.23 12.23
N ARG A 288 19.66 30.61 11.23
CA ARG A 288 18.98 30.14 10.03
C ARG A 288 17.89 29.11 10.37
N ARG A 289 18.21 28.14 11.24
CA ARG A 289 17.23 27.12 11.69
C ARG A 289 16.10 27.73 12.51
N LEU A 290 16.38 28.64 13.43
CA LEU A 290 15.36 29.39 14.18
C LEU A 290 14.45 30.19 13.25
N LYS A 291 15.01 30.86 12.23
CA LYS A 291 14.21 31.60 11.24
C LYS A 291 13.28 30.66 10.48
N ASN A 292 13.79 29.52 10.02
CA ASN A 292 12.99 28.49 9.34
C ASN A 292 11.89 27.94 10.25
N TRP A 293 12.23 27.58 11.49
CA TRP A 293 11.26 27.13 12.49
C TRP A 293 10.19 28.18 12.79
N SER A 294 10.56 29.44 12.96
CA SER A 294 9.61 30.54 13.18
C SER A 294 8.64 30.71 12.01
N LYS A 295 9.09 30.42 10.77
CA LYS A 295 8.25 30.48 9.57
C LYS A 295 7.27 29.29 9.56
N ILE A 296 7.76 28.09 9.87
CA ILE A 296 6.94 26.87 9.98
C ILE A 296 5.87 27.04 11.07
N SER A 297 6.28 27.47 12.26
CA SER A 297 5.42 27.70 13.42
C SER A 297 4.35 28.77 13.13
N ARG A 298 4.72 29.92 12.56
CA ARG A 298 3.75 30.98 12.19
C ARG A 298 2.72 30.51 11.17
N ASN A 299 3.13 29.68 10.22
CA ASN A 299 2.25 29.19 9.17
C ASN A 299 1.37 28.02 9.63
N LYS A 300 1.49 27.56 10.89
CA LYS A 300 0.80 26.37 11.43
C LYS A 300 0.99 25.09 10.58
N ASN A 301 2.07 25.03 9.80
CA ASN A 301 2.40 23.91 8.92
C ASN A 301 3.34 22.91 9.61
N TRP A 302 3.24 22.76 10.94
CA TRP A 302 4.10 21.86 11.70
C TRP A 302 3.85 20.41 11.29
N ASN A 303 2.58 19.99 11.11
CA ASN A 303 2.25 18.67 10.59
C ASN A 303 2.92 18.39 9.25
N ALA A 304 2.94 19.34 8.31
CA ALA A 304 3.57 19.15 7.00
C ALA A 304 5.12 18.97 7.06
N TRP A 305 5.74 19.16 8.22
CA TRP A 305 7.17 18.96 8.44
C TRP A 305 7.50 17.63 9.12
N TYR A 306 6.54 17.06 9.86
CA TYR A 306 6.67 15.77 10.55
C TYR A 306 5.92 14.64 9.81
N GLU A 307 4.86 14.98 9.10
CA GLU A 307 4.02 14.16 8.22
C GLU A 307 4.24 14.64 6.77
N ASP A 308 5.50 14.71 6.34
CA ASP A 308 5.86 15.28 5.03
C ASP A 308 5.68 14.27 3.87
N ASN A 309 4.92 13.22 4.11
CA ASN A 309 4.67 12.17 3.14
C ASN A 309 3.29 12.32 2.48
N ILE A 310 3.23 12.29 1.15
CA ILE A 310 1.97 12.34 0.38
C ILE A 310 1.96 11.28 -0.72
N GLY A 311 0.78 10.83 -1.11
CA GLY A 311 0.59 9.77 -2.10
C GLY A 311 0.00 8.52 -1.46
N ALA A 312 0.08 7.39 -2.17
CA ALA A 312 -0.38 6.11 -1.64
C ALA A 312 0.22 4.93 -2.40
N PHE A 313 0.28 3.79 -1.73
CA PHE A 313 0.46 2.49 -2.37
C PHE A 313 -0.83 1.69 -2.35
N THR A 314 -1.13 1.03 -3.47
CA THR A 314 -2.10 -0.06 -3.50
C THR A 314 -1.35 -1.36 -3.30
N VAL A 315 -1.62 -2.07 -2.21
CA VAL A 315 -0.88 -3.26 -1.78
C VAL A 315 -1.81 -4.46 -1.77
N SER A 316 -1.48 -5.52 -2.49
CA SER A 316 -2.16 -6.80 -2.41
C SER A 316 -1.33 -7.80 -1.63
N VAL A 317 -1.93 -8.37 -0.58
CA VAL A 317 -1.32 -9.38 0.29
C VAL A 317 -2.03 -10.71 0.08
N THR A 318 -1.27 -11.79 -0.05
CA THR A 318 -1.77 -13.17 -0.05
C THR A 318 -1.02 -13.98 0.99
N VAL A 319 -1.74 -14.66 1.88
CA VAL A 319 -1.18 -15.55 2.89
C VAL A 319 -1.46 -17.01 2.54
N SER A 320 -0.43 -17.86 2.57
CA SER A 320 -0.51 -19.30 2.36
C SER A 320 0.16 -20.07 3.50
N LYS A 321 -0.42 -21.22 3.86
CA LYS A 321 0.11 -22.13 4.87
C LYS A 321 1.19 -23.06 4.30
#